data_AF-A0A1D5AG38-F1
#
_entry.id   AF-A0A1D5AG38-F1
#
_cell.length_a   1.000
_cell.length_b   1.000
_cell.length_c   1.000
_cell.angle_alpha   90.00
_cell.angle_beta   90.00
_cell.angle_gamma   90.00
#
_symmetry.space_group_name_H-M   'P 1'
#
loop_
_entity.id
_entity.type
_entity.pdbx_description
1 polymer ?
#
loop_
_entity_poly.entity_id
_entity_poly.type
_entity_poly.pdbx_seq_one_letter_code
_entity_poly.pdbx_strand_id
1 'polypeptide(L)'
;DSGSGQQLKGRKLWGLVVCHHTNPRFVPFPLRYACEFLMQVFAIQLNKEVELAAQTREKHILRTQTLLCDMLLRDAPVGIFTQVPNVMDLVKCDGAALYYQNQFWLLGITPTEAQIRDIAGWLKDCHDNTTGLSTDSLSEAGYPGALTLGDAVCGMAAIKITSKDFIFWFRSHTAKEIKWGGAKHDPVDRDGDGRKMHPRSSFKAFLEVVKRQSLPWEDV
;
A
#
# COMPACT_ATOMS: atom_id res chain seq x y z
N ASP A 1 -41.09 4.10 3.32
CA ASP A 1 -40.35 4.54 4.50
C ASP A 1 -39.09 3.68 4.62
N SER A 2 -38.03 4.12 3.94
CA SER A 2 -36.79 3.36 3.77
C SER A 2 -35.64 4.30 4.08
N GLY A 3 -35.35 4.43 5.38
CA GLY A 3 -34.22 5.18 5.89
C GLY A 3 -32.92 4.53 5.44
N SER A 4 -32.28 5.12 4.44
CA SER A 4 -30.88 4.90 4.15
C SER A 4 -30.06 5.41 5.34
N GLY A 5 -29.62 4.48 6.19
CA GLY A 5 -28.66 4.76 7.24
C GLY A 5 -27.36 5.24 6.60
N GLN A 6 -27.18 6.57 6.50
CA GLN A 6 -25.85 7.16 6.35
C GLN A 6 -25.02 6.69 7.53
N GLN A 7 -24.12 5.75 7.27
CA GLN A 7 -23.13 5.31 8.22
C GLN A 7 -22.30 6.56 8.60
N LEU A 8 -22.61 7.14 9.77
CA LEU A 8 -21.82 8.22 10.35
C LEU A 8 -20.37 7.72 10.41
N LYS A 9 -19.49 8.26 9.55
CA LYS A 9 -18.05 8.03 9.65
C LYS A 9 -17.64 8.45 11.07
N GLY A 10 -17.50 7.47 11.95
CA GLY A 10 -17.15 7.70 13.35
C GLY A 10 -15.83 8.46 13.44
N ARG A 11 -15.69 9.31 14.46
CA ARG A 11 -14.40 9.95 14.77
C ARG A 11 -13.36 8.84 15.00
N LYS A 12 -12.31 8.81 14.19
CA LYS A 12 -11.16 7.90 14.36
C LYS A 12 -10.04 8.63 15.07
N LEU A 13 -9.41 7.97 16.05
CA LEU A 13 -8.20 8.48 16.69
C LEU A 13 -7.05 8.39 15.68
N TRP A 14 -6.50 9.52 15.27
CA TRP A 14 -5.36 9.56 14.35
C TRP A 14 -4.04 9.19 15.03
N GLY A 15 -3.81 9.72 16.24
CA GLY A 15 -2.58 9.51 17.00
C GLY A 15 -2.61 10.21 18.35
N LEU A 16 -1.53 10.06 19.11
CA LEU A 16 -1.36 10.65 20.45
C LEU A 16 -0.06 11.42 20.54
N VAL A 17 -0.07 12.52 21.29
CA VAL A 17 1.15 13.16 21.79
C VAL A 17 1.36 12.69 23.22
N VAL A 18 2.44 11.94 23.43
CA VAL A 18 2.77 11.33 24.72
C VAL A 18 4.01 11.99 25.31
N CYS A 19 3.86 12.55 26.50
CA CYS A 19 4.94 13.20 27.22
C CYS A 19 5.41 12.31 28.38
N HIS A 20 6.70 11.98 28.42
CA HIS A 20 7.30 11.24 29.52
C HIS A 20 8.23 12.15 30.34
N HIS A 21 8.27 11.92 31.65
CA HIS A 21 9.24 12.52 32.54
C HIS A 21 9.84 11.42 33.43
N THR A 22 11.15 11.43 33.62
CA THR A 22 11.86 10.38 34.38
C THR A 22 11.56 10.41 35.88
N ASN A 23 11.13 11.57 36.39
CA ASN A 23 10.74 11.80 37.78
C ASN A 23 9.26 12.22 37.87
N PRO A 24 8.61 12.05 39.03
CA PRO A 24 7.27 12.59 39.26
C PRO A 24 7.20 14.08 38.90
N ARG A 25 6.28 14.43 38.00
CA ARG A 25 6.10 15.81 37.54
C ARG A 25 4.62 16.18 37.55
N PHE A 26 4.29 17.17 38.36
CA PHE A 26 2.97 17.78 38.35
C PHE A 26 2.86 18.81 37.22
N VAL A 27 1.76 18.78 36.47
CA VAL A 27 1.46 19.75 35.41
C VAL A 27 0.16 20.48 35.77
N PRO A 28 0.22 21.79 36.09
CA PRO A 28 -0.96 22.53 36.53
C PRO A 28 -2.00 22.65 35.41
N PHE A 29 -3.26 22.77 35.79
CA PHE A 29 -4.39 22.81 34.84
C PHE A 29 -4.24 23.84 33.71
N PRO A 30 -3.84 25.11 33.95
CA PRO A 30 -3.71 26.09 32.88
C PRO A 30 -2.74 25.64 31.76
N LEU A 31 -1.66 24.95 32.14
CA LEU A 31 -0.68 24.45 31.16
C LEU A 31 -1.24 23.26 30.37
N ARG A 32 -1.97 22.35 31.03
CA ARG A 32 -2.66 21.24 30.35
C ARG A 32 -3.70 21.75 29.34
N TYR A 33 -4.46 22.78 29.71
CA TYR A 33 -5.45 23.41 28.84
C TYR A 33 -4.80 24.10 27.63
N ALA A 34 -3.68 24.80 27.83
CA ALA A 34 -2.91 25.38 26.74
C ALA A 34 -2.38 24.29 25.77
N CYS A 35 -1.90 23.16 26.28
CA CYS A 35 -1.50 22.02 25.46
C CYS A 35 -2.69 21.43 24.69
N GLU A 36 -3.86 21.28 25.32
CA GLU A 36 -5.07 20.80 24.66
C GLU A 36 -5.45 21.71 23.49
N PHE A 37 -5.46 23.02 23.70
CA PHE A 37 -5.75 23.99 22.64
C PHE A 37 -4.75 23.88 21.47
N LEU A 38 -3.46 23.77 21.78
CA LEU A 38 -2.43 23.56 20.75
C LEU A 38 -2.69 22.28 19.95
N MET A 39 -3.11 21.19 20.60
CA MET A 39 -3.46 19.93 19.93
C MET A 39 -4.69 20.05 19.06
N GLN A 40 -5.69 20.85 19.45
CA GLN A 40 -6.86 21.14 18.61
C GLN A 40 -6.46 21.88 17.34
N VAL A 41 -5.61 22.92 17.45
CA VAL A 41 -5.09 23.66 16.29
C VAL A 41 -4.25 22.75 15.39
N PHE A 42 -3.37 21.94 15.98
CA PHE A 42 -2.58 20.96 15.24
C PHE A 42 -3.46 19.97 14.48
N ALA A 43 -4.51 19.44 15.11
CA ALA A 43 -5.43 18.51 14.46
C ALA A 43 -6.16 19.14 13.26
N ILE A 44 -6.55 20.42 13.36
CA ILE A 44 -7.16 21.15 12.23
C ILE A 44 -6.17 21.29 11.08
N GLN A 45 -4.93 21.71 11.36
CA GLN A 45 -3.91 21.86 10.32
C GLN A 45 -3.58 20.52 9.68
N LEU A 46 -3.42 19.45 10.47
CA LEU A 46 -3.17 18.11 9.97
C LEU A 46 -4.28 17.62 9.04
N ASN A 47 -5.54 17.79 9.43
CA ASN A 47 -6.68 17.43 8.58
C ASN A 47 -6.65 18.19 7.26
N LYS A 48 -6.35 19.49 7.30
CA LYS A 48 -6.22 20.31 6.10
C LYS A 48 -5.10 19.82 5.17
N GLU A 49 -3.93 19.49 5.71
CA GLU A 49 -2.82 18.95 4.92
C GLU A 49 -3.17 17.59 4.29
N VAL A 50 -3.81 16.70 5.06
CA VAL A 50 -4.27 15.39 4.56
C VAL A 50 -5.29 15.57 3.43
N GLU A 51 -6.26 16.49 3.59
CA GLU A 51 -7.26 16.78 2.57
C GLU A 51 -6.64 17.39 1.30
N LEU A 52 -5.73 18.35 1.44
CA LEU A 52 -5.03 18.96 0.30
C LEU A 52 -4.18 17.94 -0.45
N ALA A 53 -3.50 17.04 0.25
CA ALA A 53 -2.74 15.94 -0.36
C ALA A 53 -3.66 15.00 -1.14
N ALA A 54 -4.83 14.64 -0.59
CA ALA A 54 -5.83 13.83 -1.26
C ALA A 54 -6.38 14.51 -2.52
N GLN A 55 -6.77 15.79 -2.42
CA GLN A 55 -7.27 16.57 -3.57
C GLN A 55 -6.21 16.70 -4.69
N THR A 56 -4.95 16.92 -4.32
CA THR A 56 -3.84 17.01 -5.29
C THR A 56 -3.65 15.68 -6.01
N ARG A 57 -3.69 14.56 -5.28
CA ARG A 57 -3.62 13.21 -5.83
C ARG A 57 -4.78 12.92 -6.77
N GLU A 58 -6.02 13.20 -6.35
CA GLU A 58 -7.22 12.99 -7.17
C GLU A 58 -7.17 13.80 -8.47
N LYS A 59 -6.80 15.08 -8.38
CA LYS A 59 -6.64 15.95 -9.56
C LYS A 59 -5.56 15.43 -10.52
N HIS A 60 -4.47 14.89 -9.99
CA HIS A 60 -3.43 14.27 -10.83
C HIS A 60 -3.96 13.02 -11.52
N ILE A 61 -4.64 12.13 -10.79
CA ILE A 61 -5.23 10.90 -11.34
C ILE A 61 -6.23 11.24 -12.46
N LEU A 62 -7.17 12.17 -12.22
CA LEU A 62 -8.17 12.57 -13.22
C LEU A 62 -7.53 13.13 -14.49
N ARG A 63 -6.46 13.93 -14.36
CA ARG A 63 -5.72 14.46 -15.52
C ARG A 63 -5.04 13.35 -16.30
N THR A 64 -4.33 12.46 -15.61
CA THR A 64 -3.65 11.33 -16.24
C THR A 64 -4.66 10.39 -16.92
N GLN A 65 -5.75 10.03 -16.24
CA GLN A 65 -6.82 9.20 -16.81
C GLN A 65 -7.44 9.83 -18.06
N THR A 66 -7.71 11.14 -18.04
CA THR A 66 -8.27 11.84 -19.22
C THR A 66 -7.33 11.72 -20.42
N LEU A 67 -6.03 11.92 -20.20
CA LEU A 67 -5.02 11.80 -21.26
C LEU A 67 -4.89 10.36 -21.76
N LEU A 68 -4.85 9.38 -20.85
CA LEU A 68 -4.76 7.97 -21.23
C LEU A 68 -6.03 7.50 -21.96
N CYS A 69 -7.22 7.95 -21.57
CA CYS A 69 -8.47 7.66 -22.28
C CYS A 69 -8.47 8.25 -23.70
N ASP A 70 -8.00 9.48 -23.88
CA ASP A 70 -7.85 10.10 -25.21
C ASP A 70 -6.83 9.31 -26.08
N MET A 71 -5.72 8.87 -25.49
CA MET A 71 -4.74 8.00 -26.16
C MET A 71 -5.34 6.64 -26.57
N LEU A 72 -6.11 5.99 -25.68
CA LEU A 72 -6.78 4.72 -25.97
C LEU A 72 -7.88 4.83 -27.04
N LEU A 73 -8.49 6.01 -27.20
CA LEU A 73 -9.48 6.25 -28.25
C LEU A 73 -8.84 6.51 -29.61
N ARG A 74 -7.60 7.01 -29.63
CA ARG A 74 -6.85 7.32 -30.85
C ARG A 74 -5.98 6.16 -31.33
N ASP A 75 -5.37 5.43 -30.40
CA ASP A 75 -4.46 4.31 -30.63
C ASP A 75 -4.94 3.04 -29.89
N ALA A 76 -4.48 1.87 -30.36
CA ALA A 76 -4.58 0.61 -29.60
C ALA A 76 -3.94 0.75 -28.20
N PRO A 77 -4.19 -0.15 -27.21
CA PRO A 77 -3.64 -0.06 -25.84
C PRO A 77 -2.11 0.08 -25.72
N VAL A 78 -1.39 -0.04 -26.81
CA VAL A 78 0.02 0.30 -26.97
C VAL A 78 0.31 1.79 -26.69
N GLY A 79 -0.61 2.70 -27.04
CA GLY A 79 -0.39 4.15 -26.95
C GLY A 79 -0.01 4.62 -25.54
N ILE A 80 -0.67 4.05 -24.52
CA ILE A 80 -0.44 4.35 -23.09
C ILE A 80 0.90 3.82 -22.55
N PHE A 81 1.61 2.99 -23.33
CA PHE A 81 2.97 2.51 -23.02
C PHE A 81 4.05 3.23 -23.84
N THR A 82 3.72 3.79 -25.00
CA THR A 82 4.71 4.42 -25.90
C THR A 82 4.79 5.94 -25.76
N GLN A 83 3.75 6.60 -25.25
CA GLN A 83 3.65 8.05 -25.16
C GLN A 83 3.83 8.55 -23.72
N VAL A 84 4.03 9.85 -23.53
CA VAL A 84 4.14 10.49 -22.22
C VAL A 84 2.99 11.50 -22.06
N PRO A 85 2.24 11.51 -20.95
CA PRO A 85 2.36 10.60 -19.80
C PRO A 85 1.97 9.15 -20.13
N ASN A 86 2.54 8.20 -19.40
CA ASN A 86 2.31 6.77 -19.59
C ASN A 86 1.62 6.14 -18.36
N VAL A 87 1.40 4.83 -18.45
CA VAL A 87 0.73 4.03 -17.42
C VAL A 87 1.41 4.06 -16.02
N MET A 88 2.72 4.32 -15.95
CA MET A 88 3.45 4.44 -14.68
C MET A 88 3.19 5.79 -13.99
N ASP A 89 2.69 6.80 -14.70
CA ASP A 89 2.29 8.09 -14.11
C ASP A 89 0.92 7.99 -13.40
N LEU A 90 0.15 6.94 -13.67
CA LEU A 90 -1.14 6.69 -13.01
C LEU A 90 -0.95 6.00 -11.65
N VAL A 91 0.00 5.07 -11.57
CA VAL A 91 0.24 4.25 -10.39
C VAL A 91 1.72 4.31 -10.04
N LYS A 92 2.05 4.76 -8.82
CA LYS A 92 3.43 4.72 -8.32
C LYS A 92 3.95 3.28 -8.34
N CYS A 93 4.88 3.00 -9.23
CA CYS A 93 5.46 1.69 -9.46
C CYS A 93 6.90 1.84 -9.98
N ASP A 94 7.65 0.75 -9.95
CA ASP A 94 9.03 0.73 -10.47
C ASP A 94 9.08 0.24 -11.92
N GLY A 95 8.02 -0.43 -12.37
CA GLY A 95 7.84 -0.80 -13.77
C GLY A 95 6.41 -1.19 -14.10
N ALA A 96 6.13 -1.30 -15.39
CA ALA A 96 4.86 -1.73 -15.93
C ALA A 96 5.05 -2.57 -17.19
N ALA A 97 4.12 -3.48 -17.46
CA ALA A 97 4.13 -4.29 -18.68
C ALA A 97 2.72 -4.41 -19.29
N LEU A 98 2.64 -4.30 -20.61
CA LEU A 98 1.47 -4.68 -21.40
C LEU A 98 1.76 -6.02 -22.07
N TYR A 99 0.89 -6.98 -21.84
CA TYR A 99 0.82 -8.19 -22.66
C TYR A 99 -0.45 -8.11 -23.50
N TYR A 100 -0.31 -7.85 -24.79
CA TYR A 100 -1.42 -7.62 -25.70
C TYR A 100 -1.17 -8.26 -27.06
N GLN A 101 -2.11 -9.05 -27.57
CA GLN A 101 -1.99 -9.73 -28.85
C GLN A 101 -0.68 -10.54 -29.00
N ASN A 102 -0.26 -11.21 -27.92
CA ASN A 102 0.96 -12.03 -27.87
C ASN A 102 2.28 -11.23 -28.05
N GLN A 103 2.23 -9.91 -27.88
CA GLN A 103 3.36 -8.98 -27.87
C GLN A 103 3.52 -8.36 -26.48
N PHE A 104 4.72 -7.87 -26.17
CA PHE A 104 5.05 -7.26 -24.89
C PHE A 104 5.53 -5.82 -25.06
N TRP A 105 5.09 -4.94 -24.17
CA TRP A 105 5.65 -3.60 -24.00
C TRP A 105 6.04 -3.43 -22.55
N LEU A 106 7.31 -3.18 -22.30
CA LEU A 106 7.90 -3.15 -20.97
C LEU A 106 8.43 -1.75 -20.66
N LEU A 107 8.15 -1.26 -19.46
CA LEU A 107 8.63 0.03 -18.95
C LEU A 107 9.21 -0.15 -17.55
N GLY A 108 10.37 0.45 -17.29
CA GLY A 108 11.01 0.39 -15.98
C GLY A 108 11.49 -1.02 -15.60
N ILE A 109 11.40 -1.35 -14.31
CA ILE A 109 11.82 -2.64 -13.75
C ILE A 109 10.70 -3.66 -13.93
N THR A 110 10.91 -4.62 -14.81
CA THR A 110 9.93 -5.65 -15.19
C THR A 110 10.56 -7.04 -15.19
N PRO A 111 9.77 -8.11 -14.98
CA PRO A 111 10.22 -9.47 -15.28
C PRO A 111 10.48 -9.65 -16.77
N THR A 112 11.19 -10.71 -17.13
CA THR A 112 11.38 -11.09 -18.54
C THR A 112 10.06 -11.49 -19.20
N GLU A 113 9.96 -11.41 -20.53
CA GLU A 113 8.75 -11.82 -21.27
C GLU A 113 8.29 -13.25 -20.96
N ALA A 114 9.25 -14.17 -20.77
CA ALA A 114 8.97 -15.55 -20.38
C ALA A 114 8.33 -15.62 -18.99
N GLN A 115 8.84 -14.85 -18.03
CA GLN A 115 8.28 -14.75 -16.68
C GLN A 115 6.91 -14.07 -16.68
N ILE A 116 6.71 -13.01 -17.47
CA ILE A 116 5.40 -12.35 -17.59
C ILE A 116 4.36 -13.32 -18.16
N ARG A 117 4.74 -14.14 -19.15
CA ARG A 117 3.85 -15.17 -19.71
C ARG A 117 3.47 -16.23 -18.67
N ASP A 118 4.42 -16.64 -17.84
CA ASP A 118 4.20 -17.56 -16.73
C ASP A 118 3.25 -16.97 -15.67
N ILE A 119 3.47 -15.72 -15.28
CA ILE A 119 2.58 -14.97 -14.35
C ILE A 119 1.16 -14.85 -14.95
N ALA A 120 1.03 -14.55 -16.23
CA ALA A 120 -0.26 -14.48 -16.90
C ALA A 120 -0.99 -15.84 -16.92
N GLY A 121 -0.25 -16.94 -17.09
CA GLY A 121 -0.76 -18.30 -16.95
C GLY A 121 -1.27 -18.58 -15.53
N TRP A 122 -0.45 -18.27 -14.52
CA TRP A 122 -0.84 -18.41 -13.11
C TRP A 122 -2.08 -17.60 -12.74
N LEU A 123 -2.20 -16.34 -13.19
CA LEU A 123 -3.39 -15.52 -12.97
C LEU A 123 -4.64 -16.13 -13.63
N LYS A 124 -4.49 -16.73 -14.81
CA LYS A 124 -5.59 -17.41 -15.49
C LYS A 124 -6.03 -18.66 -14.74
N ASP A 125 -5.10 -19.43 -14.19
CA ASP A 125 -5.43 -20.69 -13.52
C ASP A 125 -5.98 -20.47 -12.11
N CYS A 126 -5.43 -19.51 -11.37
CA CYS A 126 -5.78 -19.28 -9.96
C CYS A 126 -6.81 -18.15 -9.74
N HIS A 127 -6.93 -17.21 -10.69
CA HIS A 127 -7.69 -15.97 -10.50
C HIS A 127 -8.64 -15.62 -11.67
N ASP A 128 -9.07 -16.61 -12.50
CA ASP A 128 -9.82 -16.36 -13.74
C ASP A 128 -11.11 -15.54 -13.57
N ASN A 129 -11.78 -15.71 -12.43
CA ASN A 129 -13.06 -15.07 -12.08
C ASN A 129 -12.92 -13.61 -11.60
N THR A 130 -11.70 -13.09 -11.53
CA THR A 130 -11.43 -11.72 -11.08
C THR A 130 -10.97 -10.84 -12.23
N THR A 131 -11.29 -9.55 -12.18
CA THR A 131 -10.84 -8.55 -13.16
C THR A 131 -9.35 -8.24 -13.02
N GLY A 132 -8.72 -8.68 -11.94
CA GLY A 132 -7.32 -8.39 -11.63
C GLY A 132 -6.92 -8.87 -10.23
N LEU A 133 -5.63 -8.71 -9.91
CA LEU A 133 -5.03 -9.04 -8.62
C LEU A 133 -4.13 -7.89 -8.17
N SER A 134 -4.14 -7.57 -6.88
CA SER A 134 -3.18 -6.67 -6.26
C SER A 134 -2.54 -7.37 -5.06
N THR A 135 -1.22 -7.41 -5.02
CA THR A 135 -0.43 -8.01 -3.93
C THR A 135 0.89 -7.27 -3.74
N ASP A 136 1.33 -7.12 -2.50
CA ASP A 136 2.65 -6.60 -2.13
C ASP A 136 3.73 -7.71 -2.07
N SER A 137 3.34 -8.98 -2.14
CA SER A 137 4.25 -10.13 -2.21
C SER A 137 3.66 -11.24 -3.07
N LEU A 138 4.18 -11.37 -4.29
CA LEU A 138 3.91 -12.49 -5.19
C LEU A 138 4.19 -13.85 -4.51
N SER A 139 5.17 -13.90 -3.60
CA SER A 139 5.48 -15.12 -2.87
C SER A 139 4.38 -15.51 -1.86
N GLU A 140 3.80 -14.55 -1.15
CA GLU A 140 2.69 -14.79 -0.22
C GLU A 140 1.36 -14.99 -0.95
N ALA A 141 1.19 -14.38 -2.12
CA ALA A 141 0.06 -14.62 -3.02
C ALA A 141 0.05 -16.05 -3.61
N GLY A 142 1.14 -16.81 -3.46
CA GLY A 142 1.23 -18.20 -3.89
C GLY A 142 1.74 -18.40 -5.33
N TYR A 143 2.35 -17.38 -5.95
CA TYR A 143 2.98 -17.53 -7.26
C TYR A 143 4.26 -18.38 -7.15
N PRO A 144 4.35 -19.58 -7.80
CA PRO A 144 5.48 -20.49 -7.61
C PRO A 144 6.83 -19.93 -8.10
N GLY A 145 6.81 -19.10 -9.14
CA GLY A 145 8.00 -18.51 -9.74
C GLY A 145 8.59 -17.32 -8.97
N ALA A 146 7.95 -16.88 -7.89
CA ALA A 146 8.32 -15.64 -7.18
C ALA A 146 9.79 -15.59 -6.72
N LEU A 147 10.37 -16.73 -6.37
CA LEU A 147 11.79 -16.84 -5.98
C LEU A 147 12.76 -16.44 -7.09
N THR A 148 12.38 -16.67 -8.36
CA THR A 148 13.23 -16.40 -9.52
C THR A 148 13.20 -14.92 -9.94
N LEU A 149 12.16 -14.18 -9.53
CA LEU A 149 12.05 -12.74 -9.76
C LEU A 149 12.99 -11.93 -8.86
N GLY A 150 13.35 -12.49 -7.70
CA GLY A 150 14.26 -11.86 -6.73
C GLY A 150 13.70 -10.58 -6.13
N ASP A 151 14.60 -9.70 -5.69
CA ASP A 151 14.24 -8.44 -5.02
C ASP A 151 13.80 -7.34 -6.01
N ALA A 152 13.97 -7.55 -7.32
CA ALA A 152 13.58 -6.59 -8.34
C ALA A 152 12.05 -6.51 -8.53
N VAL A 153 11.32 -7.61 -8.30
CA VAL A 153 9.86 -7.66 -8.44
C VAL A 153 9.27 -8.50 -7.31
N CYS A 154 8.64 -7.82 -6.35
CA CYS A 154 7.97 -8.45 -5.21
C CYS A 154 6.47 -8.18 -5.22
N GLY A 155 6.08 -6.92 -5.42
CA GLY A 155 4.69 -6.52 -5.53
C GLY A 155 4.21 -6.48 -6.97
N MET A 156 2.94 -6.83 -7.16
CA MET A 156 2.29 -6.78 -8.46
C MET A 156 0.85 -6.28 -8.31
N ALA A 157 0.46 -5.37 -9.19
CA ALA A 157 -0.94 -5.16 -9.54
C ALA A 157 -1.14 -5.57 -11.00
N ALA A 158 -2.17 -6.36 -11.28
CA ALA A 158 -2.49 -6.85 -12.61
C ALA A 158 -3.95 -6.61 -12.93
N ILE A 159 -4.24 -6.13 -14.13
CA ILE A 159 -5.59 -5.96 -14.66
C ILE A 159 -5.73 -6.76 -15.94
N LYS A 160 -6.80 -7.55 -16.02
CA LYS A 160 -7.16 -8.35 -17.18
C LYS A 160 -7.99 -7.48 -18.14
N ILE A 161 -7.47 -7.23 -19.35
CA ILE A 161 -8.22 -6.54 -20.41
C ILE A 161 -9.16 -7.53 -21.09
N THR A 162 -8.61 -8.68 -21.49
CA THR A 162 -9.34 -9.80 -22.11
C THR A 162 -8.88 -11.11 -21.47
N SER A 163 -9.42 -12.25 -21.90
CA SER A 163 -8.93 -13.56 -21.41
C SER A 163 -7.46 -13.86 -21.72
N LYS A 164 -6.82 -13.08 -22.60
CA LYS A 164 -5.43 -13.26 -23.02
C LYS A 164 -4.55 -12.05 -22.80
N ASP A 165 -5.14 -10.87 -22.63
CA ASP A 165 -4.42 -9.61 -22.57
C ASP A 165 -4.47 -9.00 -21.16
N PHE A 166 -3.31 -8.50 -20.70
CA PHE A 166 -3.11 -8.03 -19.33
C PHE A 166 -2.26 -6.76 -19.29
N ILE A 167 -2.53 -5.92 -18.29
CA ILE A 167 -1.66 -4.83 -17.86
C ILE A 167 -1.11 -5.19 -16.48
N PHE A 168 0.19 -5.01 -16.30
CA PHE A 168 0.89 -5.25 -15.04
C PHE A 168 1.58 -3.98 -14.57
N TRP A 169 1.61 -3.79 -13.27
CA TRP A 169 2.48 -2.86 -12.56
C TRP A 169 3.28 -3.65 -11.53
N PHE A 170 4.57 -3.34 -11.44
CA PHE A 170 5.50 -4.04 -10.57
C PHE A 170 6.14 -3.07 -9.57
N ARG A 171 6.39 -3.59 -8.37
CA ARG A 171 7.18 -2.90 -7.35
C ARG A 171 8.27 -3.82 -6.84
N SER A 172 9.45 -3.25 -6.68
CA SER A 172 10.62 -3.91 -6.13
C SER A 172 10.43 -4.14 -4.64
N HIS A 173 11.27 -5.02 -4.10
CA HIS A 173 11.40 -5.15 -2.67
C HIS A 173 11.78 -3.81 -2.06
N THR A 174 11.01 -3.37 -1.06
CA THR A 174 11.43 -2.26 -0.19
C THR A 174 11.80 -2.87 1.14
N ALA A 175 13.08 -2.84 1.49
CA ALA A 175 13.54 -3.25 2.81
C ALA A 175 12.88 -2.35 3.85
N LYS A 176 11.82 -2.85 4.50
CA LYS A 176 11.15 -2.16 5.59
C LYS A 176 11.70 -2.70 6.89
N GLU A 177 12.64 -1.96 7.44
CA GLU A 177 13.13 -2.16 8.79
C GLU A 177 12.09 -1.65 9.78
N ILE A 178 11.31 -2.56 10.36
CA ILE A 178 10.39 -2.20 11.45
C ILE A 178 11.16 -2.36 12.76
N LYS A 179 11.52 -1.22 13.36
CA LYS A 179 12.10 -1.18 14.70
C LYS A 179 10.97 -1.22 15.72
N TRP A 180 10.66 -2.42 16.17
CA TRP A 180 9.77 -2.61 17.29
C TRP A 180 10.50 -2.22 18.57
N GLY A 181 9.98 -1.27 19.33
CA GLY A 181 10.44 -1.09 20.70
C GLY A 181 9.94 -2.28 21.50
N GLY A 182 10.81 -3.18 21.96
CA GLY A 182 10.56 -4.37 22.80
C GLY A 182 10.13 -5.65 22.06
N ALA A 183 10.48 -6.81 22.61
CA ALA A 183 10.32 -8.13 21.98
C ALA A 183 8.84 -8.53 21.72
N LYS A 184 8.62 -9.40 20.72
CA LYS A 184 7.32 -10.03 20.44
C LYS A 184 6.84 -10.73 21.73
N HIS A 185 5.58 -10.51 22.11
CA HIS A 185 5.05 -11.05 23.37
C HIS A 185 5.17 -12.57 23.39
N ASP A 186 5.98 -13.10 24.30
CA ASP A 186 6.18 -14.53 24.44
C ASP A 186 4.96 -15.12 25.15
N PRO A 187 4.24 -16.10 24.58
CA PRO A 187 3.02 -16.64 25.18
C PRO A 187 3.25 -17.31 26.55
N VAL A 188 4.51 -17.53 26.95
CA VAL A 188 4.92 -18.09 28.24
C VAL A 188 4.71 -17.11 29.42
N ASP A 189 4.58 -15.79 29.15
CA ASP A 189 4.30 -14.77 30.18
C ASP A 189 2.82 -14.70 30.59
N ARG A 190 1.97 -15.58 30.05
CA ARG A 190 0.57 -15.68 30.45
C ARG A 190 0.46 -16.61 31.67
N ASP A 191 0.10 -16.04 32.82
CA ASP A 191 -0.40 -16.82 33.96
C ASP A 191 -1.52 -17.75 33.46
N GLY A 192 -1.49 -19.04 33.85
CA GLY A 192 -2.37 -20.10 33.32
C GLY A 192 -3.88 -19.87 33.46
N ASP A 193 -4.33 -18.79 34.13
CA ASP A 193 -5.74 -18.41 34.32
C ASP A 193 -6.15 -17.17 33.46
N GLY A 194 -5.23 -16.54 32.72
CA GLY A 194 -5.53 -15.41 31.81
C GLY A 194 -6.10 -14.13 32.46
N ARG A 195 -6.23 -14.10 33.79
CA ARG A 195 -6.85 -13.00 34.56
C ARG A 195 -5.92 -11.84 34.91
N LYS A 196 -4.59 -12.03 34.83
CA LYS A 196 -3.60 -10.99 35.11
C LYS A 196 -2.94 -10.53 33.82
N MET A 197 -3.05 -9.24 33.53
CA MET A 197 -2.34 -8.59 32.43
C MET A 197 -1.03 -8.01 32.98
N HIS A 198 0.10 -8.58 32.56
CA HIS A 198 1.43 -8.04 32.87
C HIS A 198 1.94 -7.26 31.65
N PRO A 199 2.48 -6.04 31.82
CA PRO A 199 3.20 -5.40 30.74
C PRO A 199 4.48 -6.20 30.46
N ARG A 200 4.99 -6.09 29.23
CA ARG A 200 6.26 -6.72 28.86
C ARG A 200 7.44 -6.17 29.68
N SER A 201 8.46 -7.00 29.84
CA SER A 201 9.63 -6.73 30.68
C SER A 201 10.69 -5.81 30.06
N SER A 202 10.72 -5.66 28.72
CA SER A 202 11.77 -4.91 28.02
C SER A 202 11.25 -4.05 26.87
N PHE A 203 11.85 -2.87 26.69
CA PHE A 203 11.64 -1.97 25.55
C PHE A 203 12.82 -1.93 24.58
N LYS A 204 13.79 -2.84 24.71
CA LYS A 204 14.95 -2.90 23.82
C LYS A 204 14.46 -3.09 22.39
N ALA A 205 14.92 -2.22 21.49
CA ALA A 205 14.53 -2.28 20.09
C ALA A 205 14.97 -3.62 19.48
N PHE A 206 14.07 -4.28 18.75
CA PHE A 206 14.43 -5.38 17.86
C PHE A 206 14.00 -5.03 16.44
N LEU A 207 14.78 -5.51 15.49
CA LEU A 207 14.58 -5.24 14.08
C LEU A 207 13.82 -6.41 13.46
N GLU A 208 12.61 -6.15 12.97
CA GLU A 208 11.97 -7.07 12.04
C GLU A 208 12.29 -6.62 10.63
N VAL A 209 13.05 -7.44 9.91
CA VAL A 209 13.34 -7.23 8.49
C VAL A 209 12.30 -8.00 7.70
N VAL A 210 11.27 -7.29 7.25
CA VAL A 210 10.30 -7.85 6.34
C VAL A 210 10.99 -8.03 4.99
N LYS A 211 11.16 -9.27 4.55
CA LYS A 211 11.80 -9.60 3.27
C LYS A 211 10.73 -9.89 2.22
N ARG A 212 11.02 -9.54 0.96
CA ARG A 212 10.19 -9.87 -0.22
C ARG A 212 8.77 -9.30 -0.22
N GLN A 213 8.59 -8.15 0.44
CA GLN A 213 7.39 -7.34 0.29
C GLN A 213 7.75 -6.01 -0.36
N SER A 214 6.86 -5.50 -1.21
CA SER A 214 6.90 -4.13 -1.71
C SER A 214 6.14 -3.17 -0.79
N LEU A 215 6.12 -1.89 -1.15
CA LEU A 215 5.12 -0.98 -0.60
C LEU A 215 3.70 -1.45 -0.96
N PRO A 216 2.72 -1.33 -0.06
CA PRO A 216 1.34 -1.73 -0.30
C PRO A 216 0.70 -0.86 -1.39
N TRP A 217 -0.17 -1.46 -2.20
CA TRP A 217 -0.98 -0.74 -3.17
C TRP A 217 -2.09 0.01 -2.42
N GLU A 218 -2.17 1.32 -2.63
CA GLU A 218 -3.17 2.14 -1.97
C GLU A 218 -4.49 2.04 -2.72
N ASP A 219 -5.59 1.77 -2.00
CA ASP A 219 -6.94 2.02 -2.53
C ASP A 219 -7.05 3.51 -2.84
N VAL A 220 -7.51 3.86 -4.05
CA VAL A 220 -7.68 5.25 -4.46
C VAL A 220 -8.85 5.89 -3.73
#